data_AF-A0A926XJV7-F1
#
_entry.id   AF-A0A926XJV7-F1
#
_cell.length_a   1.000
_cell.length_b   1.000
_cell.length_c   1.000
_cell.angle_alpha   90.00
_cell.angle_beta   90.00
_cell.angle_gamma   90.00
#
_symmetry.space_group_name_H-M   'P 1'
#
loop_
_entity.id
_entity.type
_entity.pdbx_description
1 polymer ?
#
loop_
_entity_poly.entity_id
_entity_poly.type
_entity_poly.pdbx_seq_one_letter_code
_entity_poly.pdbx_strand_id
1 'polypeptide(L)'
;PLVLDSTLRSPRQELDESRINYPSVTARILQTFDPDKSKLSTWTVRMVKSDRFLKRFLLEHGIEQVTDWMILSYMNPGRLQRVLLEFDRTPAEINQTLQLLDSYHQIYRTQLLQHRKAGEKSRYPDPTALQLRQMAEQLSATRTISPEQILRELQELAQLLRAERLRTRKGLPLDNSGNPAEINRTSSEDDSNEQSEFLAGYHQQFNTCLAQSVKQVIQARFIYLQSKKNQKAQNFLKALHLFHCQGVPMKEIAPQLGLKDQPQVSRLLELKNLRSDIGRRTLLCLRACVLKLAQCYVNPVQLQNLESKVQLILDKEISTEIEKAKKESHIGHNRVMNSQLAATICNHLNSQKEERA
;
A
#
# COMPACT_ATOMS: atom_id res chain seq x y z
N PRO A 1 47.83 -13.69 41.25
CA PRO A 1 46.71 -14.65 41.40
C PRO A 1 45.38 -13.91 41.54
N LEU A 2 44.43 -14.26 40.65
CA LEU A 2 42.98 -13.99 40.68
C LEU A 2 42.50 -12.55 40.89
N VAL A 3 42.05 -11.91 39.79
CA VAL A 3 40.74 -11.22 39.76
C VAL A 3 40.09 -11.49 38.40
N LEU A 4 38.80 -11.82 38.45
CA LEU A 4 37.88 -12.13 37.37
C LEU A 4 37.65 -10.95 36.43
N ASP A 5 37.51 -11.21 35.13
CA ASP A 5 36.41 -10.56 34.39
C ASP A 5 35.91 -11.45 33.24
N SER A 6 34.79 -12.10 33.51
CA SER A 6 33.97 -12.82 32.56
C SER A 6 32.91 -11.86 32.01
N THR A 7 33.13 -11.31 30.81
CA THR A 7 32.06 -10.73 30.02
C THR A 7 31.83 -11.58 28.77
N LEU A 8 30.79 -12.41 28.87
CA LEU A 8 30.10 -12.97 27.70
C LEU A 8 29.59 -11.78 26.87
N ARG A 9 30.29 -11.46 25.77
CA ARG A 9 29.84 -10.49 24.78
C ARG A 9 28.45 -10.88 24.29
N SER A 10 27.50 -9.97 24.50
CA SER A 10 26.13 -10.08 24.03
C SER A 10 26.07 -9.99 22.49
N PRO A 11 25.27 -10.81 21.77
CA PRO A 11 25.12 -10.75 20.31
C PRO A 11 24.58 -9.42 19.75
N ARG A 12 24.24 -8.45 20.62
CA ARG A 12 23.74 -7.14 20.23
C ARG A 12 24.82 -6.16 19.80
N GLN A 13 26.08 -6.34 20.18
CA GLN A 13 27.16 -5.41 19.80
C GLN A 13 27.69 -5.63 18.37
N GLU A 14 27.53 -6.81 17.77
CA GLU A 14 27.92 -7.05 16.36
C GLU A 14 26.92 -6.45 15.35
N LEU A 15 25.72 -6.05 15.79
CA LEU A 15 24.66 -5.56 14.92
C LEU A 15 24.74 -4.06 14.60
N ASP A 16 25.60 -3.30 15.29
CA ASP A 16 25.71 -1.84 15.08
C ASP A 16 26.87 -1.46 14.14
N GLU A 17 27.96 -2.23 14.12
CA GLU A 17 29.09 -1.99 13.21
C GLU A 17 28.77 -2.36 11.75
N SER A 18 27.84 -3.29 11.52
CA SER A 18 27.45 -3.74 10.16
C SER A 18 26.54 -2.75 9.40
N ARG A 19 26.05 -1.69 10.05
CA ARG A 19 25.20 -0.66 9.41
C ARG A 19 26.00 0.38 8.62
N ILE A 20 27.30 0.49 8.84
CA ILE A 20 28.12 1.59 8.28
C ILE A 20 28.59 1.28 6.84
N ASN A 21 28.50 0.03 6.35
CA ASN A 21 29.09 -0.34 5.06
C ASN A 21 28.29 -1.36 4.23
N TYR A 22 26.96 -1.21 4.16
CA TYR A 22 26.18 -1.99 3.19
C TYR A 22 26.24 -1.29 1.83
N PRO A 23 26.98 -1.81 0.83
CA PRO A 23 27.04 -1.17 -0.48
C PRO A 23 25.65 -1.13 -1.10
N SER A 24 25.30 0.01 -1.71
CA SER A 24 24.00 0.18 -2.34
C SER A 24 23.73 -0.95 -3.34
N VAL A 25 22.48 -1.43 -3.43
CA VAL A 25 22.11 -2.52 -4.36
C VAL A 25 22.51 -2.16 -5.80
N THR A 26 22.43 -0.89 -6.17
CA THR A 26 22.89 -0.36 -7.46
C THR A 26 24.40 -0.55 -7.64
N ALA A 27 25.22 -0.19 -6.64
CA ALA A 27 26.67 -0.40 -6.70
C ALA A 27 27.01 -1.87 -6.82
N ARG A 28 26.31 -2.74 -6.08
CA ARG A 28 26.53 -4.19 -6.13
C ARG A 28 26.13 -4.80 -7.47
N ILE A 29 25.05 -4.32 -8.08
CA ILE A 29 24.63 -4.73 -9.44
C ILE A 29 25.72 -4.38 -10.44
N LEU A 30 26.26 -3.15 -10.40
CA LEU A 30 27.28 -2.71 -11.35
C LEU A 30 28.64 -3.40 -11.13
N GLN A 31 29.04 -3.63 -9.88
CA GLN A 31 30.31 -4.29 -9.55
C GLN A 31 30.33 -5.78 -9.90
N THR A 32 29.19 -6.45 -9.85
CA THR A 32 29.09 -7.90 -10.08
C THR A 32 28.53 -8.25 -11.47
N PHE A 33 28.23 -7.24 -12.29
CA PHE A 33 27.71 -7.45 -13.62
C PHE A 33 28.81 -7.94 -14.57
N ASP A 34 28.52 -9.06 -15.23
CA ASP A 34 29.37 -9.65 -16.25
C ASP A 34 28.60 -9.70 -17.57
N PRO A 35 29.00 -8.90 -18.58
CA PRO A 35 28.29 -8.80 -19.86
C PRO A 35 28.34 -10.09 -20.68
N ASP A 36 29.34 -10.94 -20.46
CA ASP A 36 29.49 -12.20 -21.20
C ASP A 36 28.56 -13.29 -20.65
N LYS A 37 28.10 -13.15 -19.40
CA LYS A 37 27.22 -14.13 -18.73
C LYS A 37 25.73 -13.81 -18.80
N SER A 38 25.34 -12.54 -18.89
CA SER A 38 23.91 -12.17 -18.96
C SER A 38 23.68 -10.72 -19.40
N LYS A 39 22.44 -10.41 -19.81
CA LYS A 39 21.99 -9.03 -20.00
C LYS A 39 21.82 -8.33 -18.66
N LEU A 40 22.18 -7.03 -18.59
CA LEU A 40 22.10 -6.23 -17.38
C LEU A 40 20.70 -6.25 -16.73
N SER A 41 19.64 -6.16 -17.53
CA SER A 41 18.25 -6.23 -17.03
C SER A 41 17.95 -7.54 -16.31
N THR A 42 18.39 -8.68 -16.85
CA THR A 42 18.22 -10.00 -16.25
C THR A 42 19.04 -10.13 -14.96
N TRP A 43 20.27 -9.62 -14.97
CA TRP A 43 21.15 -9.59 -13.80
C TRP A 43 20.57 -8.74 -12.66
N THR A 44 20.08 -7.54 -12.99
CA THR A 44 19.40 -6.64 -12.05
C THR A 44 18.20 -7.32 -11.41
N VAL A 45 17.33 -7.97 -12.20
CA VAL A 45 16.17 -8.69 -11.66
C VAL A 45 16.61 -9.81 -10.72
N ARG A 46 17.66 -10.57 -11.07
CA ARG A 46 18.19 -11.64 -10.23
C ARG A 46 18.72 -11.10 -8.91
N MET A 47 19.51 -10.04 -8.95
CA MET A 47 20.11 -9.41 -7.76
C MET A 47 19.07 -8.79 -6.83
N VAL A 48 18.10 -8.05 -7.38
CA VAL A 48 16.96 -7.49 -6.63
C VAL A 48 16.13 -8.60 -5.98
N LYS A 49 15.88 -9.71 -6.70
CA LYS A 49 15.16 -10.87 -6.18
C LYS A 49 15.97 -11.75 -5.23
N SER A 50 17.30 -11.63 -5.16
CA SER A 50 18.12 -12.38 -4.21
C SER A 50 18.48 -11.59 -2.97
N ASP A 51 18.36 -10.26 -3.01
CA ASP A 51 18.78 -9.38 -1.93
C ASP A 51 17.86 -9.50 -0.70
N ARG A 52 18.43 -9.98 0.41
CA ARG A 52 17.71 -10.18 1.68
C ARG A 52 17.37 -8.86 2.37
N PHE A 53 18.23 -7.84 2.25
CA PHE A 53 18.00 -6.54 2.85
C PHE A 53 16.89 -5.79 2.10
N LEU A 54 16.94 -5.77 0.77
CA LEU A 54 15.91 -5.15 -0.06
C LEU A 54 14.57 -5.86 0.09
N LYS A 55 14.53 -7.21 0.12
CA LYS A 55 13.28 -7.92 0.44
C LYS A 55 12.76 -7.57 1.82
N ARG A 56 13.64 -7.53 2.82
CA ARG A 56 13.27 -7.13 4.18
C ARG A 56 12.75 -5.70 4.23
N PHE A 57 13.40 -4.76 3.55
CA PHE A 57 12.99 -3.37 3.42
C PHE A 57 11.64 -3.23 2.69
N LEU A 58 11.45 -3.94 1.57
CA LEU A 58 10.18 -3.97 0.84
C LEU A 58 9.06 -4.61 1.68
N LEU A 59 9.37 -5.62 2.50
CA LEU A 59 8.44 -6.19 3.49
C LEU A 59 8.16 -5.22 4.65
N GLU A 60 9.16 -4.46 5.09
CA GLU A 60 9.04 -3.43 6.14
C GLU A 60 8.15 -2.27 5.67
N HIS A 61 8.16 -1.98 4.38
CA HIS A 61 7.32 -0.96 3.75
C HIS A 61 6.05 -1.50 3.07
N GLY A 62 5.71 -2.78 3.24
CA GLY A 62 4.45 -3.37 2.74
C GLY A 62 4.35 -3.54 1.22
N ILE A 63 5.47 -3.46 0.50
CA ILE A 63 5.55 -3.49 -0.96
C ILE A 63 5.56 -4.94 -1.51
N GLU A 64 5.97 -5.93 -0.72
CA GLU A 64 5.84 -7.34 -1.12
C GLU A 64 4.42 -7.84 -0.82
N GLN A 65 3.68 -8.24 -1.86
CA GLN A 65 2.32 -8.77 -1.76
C GLN A 65 2.32 -10.11 -1.02
N VAL A 66 2.23 -10.07 0.31
CA VAL A 66 2.01 -11.27 1.12
C VAL A 66 0.52 -11.64 1.03
N THR A 67 0.21 -12.63 0.20
CA THR A 67 -1.15 -13.17 0.05
C THR A 67 -1.63 -13.83 1.35
N ASP A 68 -2.94 -13.91 1.55
CA ASP A 68 -3.57 -14.58 2.72
C ASP A 68 -2.99 -15.99 2.90
N TRP A 69 -2.89 -16.70 1.79
CA TRP A 69 -2.44 -18.08 1.70
C TRP A 69 -0.96 -18.24 2.03
N MET A 70 -0.14 -17.24 1.69
CA MET A 70 1.26 -17.23 2.09
C MET A 70 1.38 -17.09 3.61
N ILE A 71 0.59 -16.22 4.24
CA ILE A 71 0.60 -16.03 5.70
C ILE A 71 0.24 -17.34 6.38
N LEU A 72 -0.92 -17.90 6.02
CA LEU A 72 -1.42 -19.15 6.59
C LEU A 72 -0.46 -20.32 6.35
N SER A 73 0.17 -20.37 5.17
CA SER A 73 1.17 -21.40 4.83
C SER A 73 2.45 -21.33 5.64
N TYR A 74 2.77 -20.21 6.29
CA TYR A 74 3.95 -20.08 7.15
C TYR A 74 3.62 -20.04 8.65
N MET A 75 2.34 -20.10 9.00
CA MET A 75 1.93 -20.18 10.41
C MET A 75 2.20 -21.56 11.00
N ASN A 76 2.62 -21.55 12.25
CA ASN A 76 2.79 -22.73 13.09
C ASN A 76 1.62 -22.80 14.08
N PRO A 77 0.94 -23.95 14.26
CA PRO A 77 -0.12 -24.15 15.25
C PRO A 77 0.24 -23.64 16.65
N GLY A 78 1.45 -23.91 17.16
CA GLY A 78 1.87 -23.46 18.49
C GLY A 78 2.07 -21.94 18.58
N ARG A 79 2.44 -21.29 17.46
CA ARG A 79 2.50 -19.83 17.40
C ARG A 79 1.09 -19.24 17.29
N LEU A 80 0.22 -19.85 16.48
CA LEU A 80 -1.16 -19.41 16.35
C LEU A 80 -1.90 -19.49 17.69
N GLN A 81 -1.71 -20.58 18.45
CA GLN A 81 -2.30 -20.72 19.79
C GLN A 81 -1.88 -19.57 20.72
N ARG A 82 -0.59 -19.20 20.75
CA ARG A 82 -0.11 -18.06 21.53
C ARG A 82 -0.75 -16.75 21.09
N VAL A 83 -0.83 -16.51 19.79
CA VAL A 83 -1.47 -15.31 19.24
C VAL A 83 -2.95 -15.26 19.65
N LEU A 84 -3.70 -16.36 19.53
CA LEU A 84 -5.12 -16.37 19.88
C LEU A 84 -5.36 -16.22 21.40
N LEU A 85 -4.48 -16.77 22.23
CA LEU A 85 -4.48 -16.55 23.68
C LEU A 85 -4.23 -15.07 24.03
N GLU A 86 -3.36 -14.39 23.26
CA GLU A 86 -3.15 -12.94 23.37
C GLU A 86 -4.36 -12.12 22.86
N PHE A 87 -5.41 -12.71 22.30
CA PHE A 87 -6.64 -12.01 21.87
C PHE A 87 -7.87 -12.44 22.69
N ASP A 88 -7.65 -12.96 23.90
CA ASP A 88 -8.70 -13.41 24.85
C ASP A 88 -9.75 -14.34 24.22
N ARG A 89 -9.35 -15.16 23.24
CA ARG A 89 -10.24 -16.15 22.61
C ARG A 89 -10.53 -17.31 23.54
N THR A 90 -11.74 -17.85 23.45
CA THR A 90 -12.12 -19.00 24.28
C THR A 90 -11.33 -20.25 23.87
N PRO A 91 -11.08 -21.21 24.79
CA PRO A 91 -10.40 -22.46 24.47
C PRO A 91 -11.06 -23.25 23.33
N ALA A 92 -12.39 -23.16 23.23
CA ALA A 92 -13.16 -23.78 22.16
C ALA A 92 -12.87 -23.13 20.78
N GLU A 93 -12.88 -21.80 20.70
CA GLU A 93 -12.54 -21.06 19.47
C GLU A 93 -11.09 -21.28 19.04
N ILE A 94 -10.17 -21.35 20.00
CA ILE A 94 -8.76 -21.65 19.73
C ILE A 94 -8.63 -23.03 19.09
N ASN A 95 -9.27 -24.05 19.66
CA ASN A 95 -9.25 -25.41 19.11
C ASN A 95 -9.88 -25.49 17.71
N GLN A 96 -11.01 -24.79 17.49
CA GLN A 96 -11.64 -24.71 16.18
C GLN A 96 -10.74 -24.05 15.13
N THR A 97 -10.06 -22.95 15.51
CA THR A 97 -9.16 -22.22 14.62
C THR A 97 -7.90 -23.03 14.30
N LEU A 98 -7.39 -23.80 15.28
CA LEU A 98 -6.27 -24.73 15.07
C LEU A 98 -6.65 -25.89 14.14
N GLN A 99 -7.84 -26.48 14.31
CA GLN A 99 -8.36 -27.51 13.39
C GLN A 99 -8.56 -26.97 11.97
N LEU A 100 -9.07 -25.74 11.85
CA LEU A 100 -9.18 -25.06 10.55
C LEU A 100 -7.80 -24.89 9.90
N LEU A 101 -6.80 -24.41 10.64
CA LEU A 101 -5.45 -24.25 10.11
C LEU A 101 -4.83 -25.60 9.69
N ASP A 102 -5.07 -26.66 10.47
CA ASP A 102 -4.54 -27.99 10.17
C ASP A 102 -5.16 -28.59 8.90
N SER A 103 -6.49 -28.54 8.75
CA SER A 103 -7.18 -28.95 7.51
C SER A 103 -6.65 -28.18 6.29
N TYR A 104 -6.42 -26.87 6.45
CA TYR A 104 -5.80 -26.05 5.42
C TYR A 104 -4.37 -26.52 5.10
N HIS A 105 -3.52 -26.80 6.09
CA HIS A 105 -2.15 -27.29 5.85
C HIS A 105 -2.13 -28.65 5.15
N GLN A 106 -3.00 -29.56 5.53
CA GLN A 106 -3.05 -30.91 4.94
C GLN A 106 -3.49 -30.89 3.48
N ILE A 107 -4.50 -30.09 3.12
CA ILE A 107 -5.07 -30.08 1.77
C ILE A 107 -4.34 -29.09 0.86
N TYR A 108 -4.17 -27.84 1.31
CA TYR A 108 -3.64 -26.78 0.47
C TYR A 108 -2.12 -26.96 0.21
N ARG A 109 -1.32 -27.35 1.22
CA ARG A 109 0.14 -27.49 1.01
C ARG A 109 0.51 -28.71 0.17
N THR A 110 -0.21 -29.82 0.31
CA THR A 110 0.04 -31.04 -0.47
C THR A 110 -0.24 -30.81 -1.95
N GLN A 111 -1.32 -30.10 -2.26
CA GLN A 111 -1.70 -29.76 -3.63
C GLN A 111 -0.87 -28.60 -4.20
N LEU A 112 -0.40 -27.66 -3.37
CA LEU A 112 0.52 -26.59 -3.80
C LEU A 112 1.82 -27.17 -4.41
N LEU A 113 2.29 -28.30 -3.92
CA LEU A 113 3.44 -29.02 -4.52
C LEU A 113 3.09 -29.60 -5.90
N GLN A 114 1.84 -30.01 -6.13
CA GLN A 114 1.37 -30.52 -7.42
C GLN A 114 1.18 -29.38 -8.44
N HIS A 115 0.60 -28.25 -8.03
CA HIS A 115 0.46 -27.04 -8.87
C HIS A 115 1.82 -26.49 -9.33
N ARG A 116 2.85 -26.55 -8.47
CA ARG A 116 4.22 -26.18 -8.83
C ARG A 116 4.84 -27.11 -9.87
N LYS A 117 4.54 -28.42 -9.82
CA LYS A 117 4.98 -29.38 -10.83
C LYS A 117 4.26 -29.18 -12.18
N ALA A 118 3.02 -28.68 -12.15
CA ALA A 118 2.22 -28.36 -13.33
C ALA A 118 2.58 -27.01 -14.00
N GLY A 119 3.54 -26.25 -13.47
CA GLY A 119 4.08 -25.03 -14.11
C GLY A 119 3.26 -23.76 -13.87
N GLU A 120 2.43 -23.72 -12.84
CA GLU A 120 1.60 -22.56 -12.54
C GLU A 120 2.45 -21.36 -12.06
N LYS A 121 2.14 -20.16 -12.58
CA LYS A 121 2.98 -18.95 -12.40
C LYS A 121 2.84 -18.30 -11.02
N SER A 122 1.77 -18.57 -10.27
CA SER A 122 1.54 -17.99 -8.94
C SER A 122 2.19 -18.83 -7.84
N ARG A 123 2.93 -18.18 -6.93
CA ARG A 123 3.67 -18.85 -5.85
C ARG A 123 2.75 -19.44 -4.77
N TYR A 124 1.55 -18.85 -4.62
CA TYR A 124 0.48 -19.19 -3.67
C TYR A 124 -0.88 -18.74 -4.26
N PRO A 125 -1.54 -19.56 -5.11
CA PRO A 125 -2.84 -19.25 -5.70
C PRO A 125 -3.99 -19.30 -4.69
N ASP A 126 -5.17 -18.80 -5.05
CA ASP A 126 -6.35 -18.91 -4.18
C ASP A 126 -6.81 -20.38 -4.05
N PRO A 127 -7.36 -20.79 -2.88
CA PRO A 127 -7.92 -22.13 -2.71
C PRO A 127 -9.02 -22.40 -3.74
N THR A 128 -8.94 -23.57 -4.38
CA THR A 128 -9.97 -23.99 -5.33
C THR A 128 -11.24 -24.44 -4.62
N ALA A 129 -12.39 -24.40 -5.30
CA ALA A 129 -13.65 -24.89 -4.75
C ALA A 129 -13.58 -26.36 -4.29
N LEU A 130 -12.76 -27.18 -4.96
CA LEU A 130 -12.53 -28.57 -4.58
C LEU A 130 -11.74 -28.68 -3.27
N GLN A 131 -10.73 -27.83 -3.07
CA GLN A 131 -9.97 -27.76 -1.82
C GLN A 131 -10.85 -27.34 -0.64
N LEU A 132 -11.70 -26.34 -0.84
CA LEU A 132 -12.63 -25.87 0.20
C LEU A 132 -13.65 -26.95 0.58
N ARG A 133 -14.13 -27.75 -0.39
CA ARG A 133 -15.00 -28.91 -0.12
C ARG A 133 -14.29 -29.99 0.70
N GLN A 134 -13.05 -30.33 0.33
CA GLN A 134 -12.26 -31.31 1.07
C GLN A 134 -11.98 -30.85 2.51
N MET A 135 -11.75 -29.54 2.72
CA MET A 135 -11.58 -28.98 4.06
C MET A 135 -12.89 -29.06 4.86
N ALA A 136 -14.04 -28.83 4.22
CA ALA A 136 -15.35 -28.97 4.84
C ALA A 136 -15.66 -30.42 5.24
N GLU A 137 -15.31 -31.37 4.39
CA GLU A 137 -15.45 -32.80 4.67
C GLU A 137 -14.59 -33.22 5.87
N GLN A 138 -13.32 -32.75 5.95
CA GLN A 138 -12.45 -33.04 7.10
C GLN A 138 -12.96 -32.42 8.41
N LEU A 139 -13.55 -31.22 8.34
CA LEU A 139 -14.09 -30.53 9.52
C LEU A 139 -15.50 -30.99 9.91
N SER A 140 -16.19 -31.73 9.05
CA SER A 140 -17.57 -32.20 9.29
C SER A 140 -17.72 -33.07 10.55
N ALA A 141 -16.64 -33.76 10.96
CA ALA A 141 -16.59 -34.55 12.18
C ALA A 141 -16.68 -33.71 13.47
N THR A 142 -16.29 -32.43 13.42
CA THR A 142 -16.28 -31.52 14.57
C THR A 142 -17.28 -30.37 14.43
N ARG A 143 -17.60 -29.94 13.20
CA ARG A 143 -18.57 -28.87 12.91
C ARG A 143 -19.12 -28.95 11.49
N THR A 144 -20.42 -28.69 11.33
CA THR A 144 -21.03 -28.55 9.99
C THR A 144 -20.76 -27.17 9.44
N ILE A 145 -19.96 -27.07 8.36
CA ILE A 145 -19.53 -25.80 7.77
C ILE A 145 -19.54 -25.88 6.25
N SER A 146 -19.93 -24.77 5.61
CA SER A 146 -19.91 -24.67 4.14
C SER A 146 -18.51 -24.30 3.60
N PRO A 147 -18.17 -24.69 2.36
CA PRO A 147 -16.91 -24.31 1.72
C PRO A 147 -16.66 -22.80 1.67
N GLU A 148 -17.70 -22.00 1.47
CA GLU A 148 -17.62 -20.53 1.45
C GLU A 148 -17.31 -19.95 2.83
N GLN A 149 -17.84 -20.58 3.88
CA GLN A 149 -17.57 -20.19 5.25
C GLN A 149 -16.13 -20.52 5.67
N ILE A 150 -15.58 -21.65 5.20
CA ILE A 150 -14.14 -21.96 5.37
C ILE A 150 -13.27 -20.89 4.75
N LEU A 151 -13.60 -20.45 3.52
CA LEU A 151 -12.85 -19.41 2.85
C LEU A 151 -12.85 -18.10 3.66
N ARG A 152 -14.02 -17.69 4.17
CA ARG A 152 -14.15 -16.50 5.02
C ARG A 152 -13.33 -16.61 6.30
N GLU A 153 -13.46 -17.72 7.03
CA GLU A 153 -12.72 -17.93 8.29
C GLU A 153 -11.19 -17.97 8.07
N LEU A 154 -10.71 -18.54 6.95
CA LEU A 154 -9.30 -18.49 6.59
C LEU A 154 -8.81 -17.07 6.27
N GLN A 155 -9.62 -16.28 5.57
CA GLN A 155 -9.29 -14.88 5.25
C GLN A 155 -9.26 -14.02 6.52
N GLU A 156 -10.25 -14.17 7.40
CA GLU A 156 -10.30 -13.49 8.70
C GLU A 156 -9.09 -13.86 9.57
N LEU A 157 -8.72 -15.15 9.61
CA LEU A 157 -7.52 -15.62 10.28
C LEU A 157 -6.26 -14.98 9.70
N ALA A 158 -6.14 -14.92 8.37
CA ALA A 158 -5.01 -14.27 7.71
C ALA A 158 -4.94 -12.76 8.02
N GLN A 159 -6.08 -12.07 8.14
CA GLN A 159 -6.14 -10.67 8.55
C GLN A 159 -5.71 -10.46 10.00
N LEU A 160 -6.18 -11.29 10.93
CA LEU A 160 -5.77 -11.26 12.34
C LEU A 160 -4.25 -11.43 12.46
N LEU A 161 -3.68 -12.37 11.72
CA LEU A 161 -2.24 -12.62 11.72
C LEU A 161 -1.42 -11.51 11.08
N ARG A 162 -1.98 -10.77 10.11
CA ARG A 162 -1.36 -9.52 9.65
C ARG A 162 -1.31 -8.50 10.77
N ALA A 163 -2.43 -8.30 11.46
CA ALA A 163 -2.53 -7.36 12.56
C ALA A 163 -1.53 -7.69 13.68
N GLU A 164 -1.41 -8.97 14.08
CA GLU A 164 -0.38 -9.42 15.04
C GLU A 164 1.03 -9.15 14.53
N ARG A 165 1.33 -9.52 13.28
CA ARG A 165 2.68 -9.38 12.75
C ARG A 165 3.10 -7.91 12.68
N LEU A 166 2.15 -7.02 12.42
CA LEU A 166 2.32 -5.57 12.50
C LEU A 166 2.49 -5.11 13.97
N ARG A 167 1.80 -5.72 14.93
CA ARG A 167 1.87 -5.42 16.38
C ARG A 167 3.22 -5.82 17.00
N THR A 168 3.60 -7.10 16.89
CA THR A 168 4.83 -7.66 17.48
C THR A 168 6.10 -7.04 16.91
N ARG A 169 6.08 -6.58 15.64
CA ARG A 169 7.21 -5.88 15.01
C ARG A 169 7.38 -4.43 15.46
N LYS A 170 6.39 -3.84 16.13
CA LYS A 170 6.40 -2.45 16.62
C LYS A 170 6.58 -2.34 18.14
N GLY A 171 6.68 -3.47 18.86
CA GLY A 171 6.88 -3.49 20.32
C GLY A 171 5.71 -2.90 21.12
N LEU A 172 4.50 -2.88 20.56
CA LEU A 172 3.33 -2.27 21.19
C LEU A 172 2.65 -3.26 22.16
N PRO A 173 2.31 -2.84 23.39
CA PRO A 173 1.45 -3.62 24.28
C PRO A 173 0.08 -3.87 23.66
N LEU A 174 -0.60 -4.91 24.13
CA LEU A 174 -1.96 -5.24 23.74
C LEU A 174 -2.91 -4.19 24.35
N ASP A 175 -3.54 -3.36 23.54
CA ASP A 175 -4.74 -2.63 23.97
C ASP A 175 -5.91 -3.60 23.89
N ASN A 176 -6.50 -3.92 25.04
CA ASN A 176 -7.64 -4.83 25.18
C ASN A 176 -8.96 -4.22 24.67
N SER A 177 -8.94 -3.43 23.60
CA SER A 177 -10.14 -2.90 22.96
C SER A 177 -10.24 -3.44 21.55
N GLY A 178 -10.82 -4.63 21.43
CA GLY A 178 -10.83 -5.38 20.18
C GLY A 178 -11.88 -6.48 20.09
N ASN A 179 -13.01 -6.34 20.78
CA ASN A 179 -14.24 -6.99 20.36
C ASN A 179 -14.90 -6.14 19.27
N PRO A 180 -15.14 -6.64 18.05
CA PRO A 180 -15.85 -5.90 17.00
C PRO A 180 -17.35 -5.65 17.31
N ALA A 181 -17.83 -6.03 18.50
CA ALA A 181 -19.24 -6.00 18.86
C ALA A 181 -19.63 -4.89 19.87
N GLU A 182 -18.69 -4.10 20.40
CA GLU A 182 -19.00 -3.06 21.40
C GLU A 182 -18.39 -1.70 21.03
N ILE A 183 -18.67 -1.20 19.83
CA ILE A 183 -18.45 0.23 19.47
C ILE A 183 -19.65 1.09 19.91
N ASN A 184 -20.56 0.55 20.72
CA ASN A 184 -21.67 1.33 21.25
C ASN A 184 -21.52 1.51 22.77
N ARG A 185 -21.30 2.78 23.13
CA ARG A 185 -21.56 3.46 24.42
C ARG A 185 -20.36 3.65 25.33
N THR A 186 -19.61 4.71 25.04
CA THR A 186 -19.42 5.81 26.01
C THR A 186 -19.27 7.11 25.20
N SER A 187 -20.41 7.69 24.86
CA SER A 187 -20.48 9.07 24.40
C SER A 187 -20.59 9.97 25.63
N SER A 188 -19.46 10.52 26.07
CA SER A 188 -19.47 11.85 26.70
C SER A 188 -19.69 12.86 25.58
N GLU A 189 -20.62 13.78 25.78
CA GLU A 189 -21.06 14.74 24.75
C GLU A 189 -19.93 15.67 24.26
N ASP A 190 -18.87 15.86 25.07
CA ASP A 190 -17.68 16.66 24.74
C ASP A 190 -16.73 16.00 23.72
N ASP A 191 -16.62 14.67 23.68
CA ASP A 191 -15.65 13.95 22.82
C ASP A 191 -16.09 13.92 21.34
N SER A 192 -17.38 14.15 21.09
CA SER A 192 -17.96 14.19 19.74
C SER A 192 -17.57 15.44 18.96
N ASN A 193 -17.36 16.56 19.65
CA ASN A 193 -17.12 17.86 19.02
C ASN A 193 -15.66 18.00 18.57
N GLU A 194 -14.70 17.57 19.41
CA GLU A 194 -13.26 17.61 19.10
C GLU A 194 -12.89 16.67 17.93
N GLN A 195 -13.48 15.47 17.88
CA GLN A 195 -13.29 14.54 16.78
C GLN A 195 -13.86 15.08 15.46
N SER A 196 -15.03 15.71 15.51
CA SER A 196 -15.65 16.34 14.35
C SER A 196 -14.82 17.53 13.84
N GLU A 197 -14.28 18.35 14.73
CA GLU A 197 -13.42 19.48 14.39
C GLU A 197 -12.09 19.02 13.77
N PHE A 198 -11.45 17.99 14.35
CA PHE A 198 -10.25 17.39 13.78
C PHE A 198 -10.49 16.82 12.37
N LEU A 199 -11.60 16.09 12.17
CA LEU A 199 -11.94 15.52 10.85
C LEU A 199 -12.26 16.61 9.82
N ALA A 200 -12.97 17.66 10.21
CA ALA A 200 -13.23 18.80 9.34
C ALA A 200 -11.91 19.49 8.93
N GLY A 201 -11.02 19.75 9.90
CA GLY A 201 -9.68 20.28 9.66
C GLY A 201 -8.85 19.38 8.76
N TYR A 202 -8.87 18.06 8.99
CA TYR A 202 -8.19 17.08 8.16
C TYR A 202 -8.67 17.11 6.71
N HIS A 203 -9.99 17.05 6.47
CA HIS A 203 -10.56 17.08 5.13
C HIS A 203 -10.22 18.38 4.40
N GLN A 204 -10.23 19.51 5.10
CA GLN A 204 -9.79 20.79 4.54
C GLN A 204 -8.30 20.75 4.14
N GLN A 205 -7.44 20.18 4.98
CA GLN A 205 -6.02 20.04 4.67
C GLN A 205 -5.77 19.07 3.51
N PHE A 206 -6.52 17.98 3.42
CA PHE A 206 -6.45 17.06 2.29
C PHE A 206 -6.75 17.78 0.97
N ASN A 207 -7.87 18.51 0.91
CA ASN A 207 -8.28 19.29 -0.25
C ASN A 207 -7.23 20.34 -0.64
N THR A 208 -6.71 21.06 0.35
CA THR A 208 -5.71 22.11 0.16
C THR A 208 -4.41 21.53 -0.37
N CYS A 209 -3.91 20.45 0.23
CA CYS A 209 -2.70 19.78 -0.20
C CYS A 209 -2.84 19.17 -1.60
N LEU A 210 -4.00 18.61 -1.93
CA LEU A 210 -4.29 18.09 -3.26
C LEU A 210 -4.26 19.21 -4.31
N ALA A 211 -4.95 20.33 -4.05
CA ALA A 211 -4.98 21.49 -4.93
C ALA A 211 -3.58 22.10 -5.14
N GLN A 212 -2.81 22.25 -4.07
CA GLN A 212 -1.44 22.74 -4.15
C GLN A 212 -0.53 21.79 -4.94
N SER A 213 -0.68 20.48 -4.73
CA SER A 213 0.08 19.45 -5.45
C SER A 213 -0.22 19.46 -6.94
N VAL A 214 -1.49 19.57 -7.31
CA VAL A 214 -1.95 19.71 -8.69
C VAL A 214 -1.30 20.94 -9.34
N LYS A 215 -1.41 22.12 -8.71
CA LYS A 215 -0.80 23.36 -9.19
C LYS A 215 0.71 23.20 -9.41
N GLN A 216 1.43 22.68 -8.41
CA GLN A 216 2.89 22.54 -8.49
C GLN A 216 3.34 21.54 -9.55
N VAL A 217 2.64 20.41 -9.71
CA VAL A 217 3.00 19.39 -10.70
C VAL A 217 2.70 19.87 -12.11
N ILE A 218 1.52 20.47 -12.34
CA ILE A 218 1.16 21.03 -13.66
C ILE A 218 2.12 22.15 -14.04
N GLN A 219 2.43 23.08 -13.11
CA GLN A 219 3.36 24.17 -13.36
C GLN A 219 4.79 23.68 -13.64
N ALA A 220 5.31 22.74 -12.86
CA ALA A 220 6.63 22.16 -13.10
C ALA A 220 6.72 21.49 -14.48
N ARG A 221 5.67 20.75 -14.86
CA ARG A 221 5.59 20.11 -16.17
C ARG A 221 5.44 21.10 -17.31
N PHE A 222 4.67 22.18 -17.11
CA PHE A 222 4.57 23.27 -18.07
C PHE A 222 5.93 23.93 -18.32
N ILE A 223 6.66 24.30 -17.26
CA ILE A 223 8.00 24.91 -17.35
C ILE A 223 8.97 23.99 -18.10
N TYR A 224 8.97 22.69 -17.77
CA TYR A 224 9.79 21.70 -18.45
C TYR A 224 9.47 21.55 -19.95
N LEU A 225 8.19 21.65 -20.33
CA LEU A 225 7.79 21.58 -21.73
C LEU A 225 8.08 22.90 -22.46
N GLN A 226 7.96 24.03 -21.77
CA GLN A 226 8.20 25.36 -22.30
C GLN A 226 9.68 25.53 -22.67
N SER A 227 10.60 25.07 -21.81
CA SER A 227 12.04 25.10 -22.08
C SER A 227 12.44 24.26 -23.31
N LYS A 228 11.61 23.28 -23.70
CA LYS A 228 11.82 22.49 -24.93
C LYS A 228 11.19 23.18 -26.15
N LYS A 229 9.89 23.48 -26.09
CA LYS A 229 9.11 24.14 -27.16
C LYS A 229 7.84 24.77 -26.58
N ASN A 230 7.67 26.09 -26.72
CA ASN A 230 6.52 26.82 -26.17
C ASN A 230 5.16 26.24 -26.61
N GLN A 231 5.02 25.90 -27.90
CA GLN A 231 3.78 25.28 -28.43
C GLN A 231 3.43 23.96 -27.72
N LYS A 232 4.43 23.18 -27.31
CA LYS A 232 4.22 21.89 -26.63
C LYS A 232 3.66 22.10 -25.22
N ALA A 233 4.08 23.16 -24.53
CA ALA A 233 3.57 23.53 -23.21
C ALA A 233 2.11 23.99 -23.28
N GLN A 234 1.76 24.78 -24.30
CA GLN A 234 0.37 25.20 -24.54
C GLN A 234 -0.53 24.01 -24.92
N ASN A 235 -0.06 23.14 -25.82
CA ASN A 235 -0.76 21.93 -26.17
C ASN A 235 -0.98 21.01 -24.95
N PHE A 236 -0.04 20.96 -24.01
CA PHE A 236 -0.18 20.19 -22.77
C PHE A 236 -1.33 20.70 -21.90
N LEU A 237 -1.42 22.01 -21.64
CA LEU A 237 -2.54 22.59 -20.87
C LEU A 237 -3.87 22.40 -21.58
N LYS A 238 -3.91 22.63 -22.90
CA LYS A 238 -5.13 22.44 -23.69
C LYS A 238 -5.59 20.98 -23.69
N ALA A 239 -4.66 20.03 -23.86
CA ALA A 239 -4.95 18.59 -23.77
C ALA A 239 -5.48 18.20 -22.39
N LEU A 240 -4.87 18.72 -21.31
CA LEU A 240 -5.29 18.47 -19.93
C LEU A 240 -6.73 18.95 -19.69
N HIS A 241 -7.07 20.14 -20.18
CA HIS A 241 -8.41 20.71 -20.05
C HIS A 241 -9.44 19.92 -20.88
N LEU A 242 -9.14 19.60 -22.13
CA LEU A 242 -9.99 18.75 -22.98
C LEU A 242 -10.25 17.40 -22.31
N PHE A 243 -9.23 16.80 -21.69
CA PHE A 243 -9.34 15.50 -21.07
C PHE A 243 -10.12 15.53 -19.73
N HIS A 244 -9.73 16.42 -18.79
CA HIS A 244 -10.30 16.42 -17.44
C HIS A 244 -11.60 17.23 -17.31
N CYS A 245 -11.72 18.36 -18.00
CA CYS A 245 -12.90 19.23 -17.89
C CYS A 245 -14.00 18.86 -18.88
N GLN A 246 -13.61 18.47 -20.10
CA GLN A 246 -14.57 18.25 -21.19
C GLN A 246 -14.80 16.76 -21.49
N GLY A 247 -14.04 15.86 -20.84
CA GLY A 247 -14.19 14.41 -21.03
C GLY A 247 -13.87 13.93 -22.45
N VAL A 248 -13.14 14.73 -23.24
CA VAL A 248 -12.82 14.40 -24.64
C VAL A 248 -11.81 13.25 -24.67
N PRO A 249 -12.09 12.15 -25.40
CA PRO A 249 -11.17 11.02 -25.46
C PRO A 249 -9.88 11.43 -26.21
N MET A 250 -8.75 10.84 -25.82
CA MET A 250 -7.43 11.20 -26.37
C MET A 250 -7.33 11.06 -27.91
N LYS A 251 -8.11 10.14 -28.50
CA LYS A 251 -8.20 9.97 -29.97
C LYS A 251 -8.76 11.21 -30.66
N GLU A 252 -9.72 11.89 -30.03
CA GLU A 252 -10.36 13.13 -30.53
C GLU A 252 -9.57 14.39 -30.15
N ILE A 253 -8.79 14.35 -29.08
CA ILE A 253 -7.86 15.44 -28.70
C ILE A 253 -6.75 15.62 -29.75
N ALA A 254 -6.25 14.53 -30.33
CA ALA A 254 -5.11 14.57 -31.27
C ALA A 254 -5.30 15.55 -32.44
N PRO A 255 -6.39 15.47 -33.24
CA PRO A 255 -6.62 16.41 -34.34
C PRO A 255 -6.80 17.86 -33.86
N GLN A 256 -7.42 18.10 -32.70
CA GLN A 256 -7.62 19.46 -32.16
C GLN A 256 -6.33 20.18 -31.74
N LEU A 257 -5.22 19.44 -31.62
CA LEU A 257 -3.91 19.95 -31.25
C LEU A 257 -2.87 19.84 -32.37
N GLY A 258 -3.28 19.43 -33.58
CA GLY A 258 -2.38 19.16 -34.70
C GLY A 258 -1.42 18.00 -34.46
N LEU A 259 -1.80 17.04 -33.61
CA LEU A 259 -1.02 15.84 -33.33
C LEU A 259 -1.48 14.70 -34.25
N LYS A 260 -0.55 13.79 -34.59
CA LYS A 260 -0.83 12.74 -35.59
C LYS A 260 -1.77 11.65 -35.08
N ASP A 261 -1.71 11.33 -33.80
CA ASP A 261 -2.38 10.16 -33.24
C ASP A 261 -2.60 10.25 -31.71
N GLN A 262 -3.37 9.30 -31.18
CA GLN A 262 -3.60 9.12 -29.74
C GLN A 262 -2.30 8.88 -28.93
N PRO A 263 -1.34 8.04 -29.39
CA PRO A 263 -0.05 7.89 -28.72
C PRO A 263 0.68 9.20 -28.44
N GLN A 264 0.66 10.17 -29.36
CA GLN A 264 1.26 11.48 -29.12
C GLN A 264 0.57 12.25 -27.99
N VAL A 265 -0.76 12.20 -27.89
CA VAL A 265 -1.52 12.79 -26.78
C VAL A 265 -1.18 12.10 -25.46
N SER A 266 -1.10 10.76 -25.46
CA SER A 266 -0.74 9.98 -24.27
C SER A 266 0.67 10.32 -23.77
N ARG A 267 1.64 10.52 -24.67
CA ARG A 267 3.01 10.95 -24.33
C ARG A 267 3.09 12.43 -23.94
N LEU A 268 2.17 13.26 -24.41
CA LEU A 268 2.11 14.66 -24.01
C LEU A 268 1.62 14.77 -22.56
N LEU A 269 0.51 14.09 -22.25
CA LEU A 269 -0.13 14.11 -20.94
C LEU A 269 0.61 13.28 -19.89
N GLU A 270 1.11 12.10 -20.27
CA GLU A 270 1.65 11.04 -19.38
C GLU A 270 0.90 10.94 -18.05
N LEU A 271 -0.42 10.73 -18.13
CA LEU A 271 -1.32 10.77 -16.96
C LEU A 271 -0.88 9.84 -15.82
N LYS A 272 -0.18 8.74 -16.13
CA LYS A 272 0.39 7.86 -15.10
C LYS A 272 1.43 8.58 -14.25
N ASN A 273 2.39 9.26 -14.89
CA ASN A 273 3.44 10.01 -14.18
C ASN A 273 2.84 11.22 -13.48
N LEU A 274 1.94 11.95 -14.15
CA LEU A 274 1.24 13.09 -13.57
C LEU A 274 0.54 12.72 -12.26
N ARG A 275 -0.25 11.64 -12.24
CA ARG A 275 -0.94 11.16 -11.04
C ARG A 275 0.03 10.72 -9.95
N SER A 276 1.10 10.01 -10.32
CA SER A 276 2.13 9.57 -9.37
C SER A 276 2.83 10.76 -8.70
N ASP A 277 3.15 11.79 -9.47
CA ASP A 277 3.81 13.00 -8.97
C ASP A 277 2.88 13.81 -8.07
N ILE A 278 1.59 13.92 -8.43
CA ILE A 278 0.56 14.56 -7.60
C ILE A 278 0.43 13.80 -6.29
N GLY A 279 0.24 12.48 -6.33
CA GLY A 279 0.09 11.66 -5.13
C GLY A 279 1.29 11.78 -4.17
N ARG A 280 2.52 11.72 -4.71
CA ARG A 280 3.74 11.90 -3.91
C ARG A 280 3.79 13.27 -3.23
N ARG A 281 3.46 14.35 -3.96
CA ARG A 281 3.45 15.71 -3.39
C ARG A 281 2.33 15.91 -2.38
N THR A 282 1.16 15.34 -2.63
CA THR A 282 0.02 15.40 -1.71
C THR A 282 0.39 14.71 -0.40
N LEU A 283 1.06 13.56 -0.45
CA LEU A 283 1.52 12.85 0.74
C LEU A 283 2.50 13.69 1.57
N LEU A 284 3.47 14.33 0.92
CA LEU A 284 4.46 15.17 1.59
C LEU A 284 3.81 16.39 2.27
N CYS A 285 2.92 17.08 1.56
CA CYS A 285 2.17 18.21 2.10
C CYS A 285 1.27 17.78 3.27
N LEU A 286 0.48 16.73 3.06
CA LEU A 286 -0.52 16.30 4.01
C LEU A 286 0.11 15.74 5.29
N ARG A 287 1.26 15.05 5.19
CA ARG A 287 2.03 14.65 6.37
C ARG A 287 2.40 15.86 7.22
N ALA A 288 2.93 16.92 6.62
CA ALA A 288 3.30 18.13 7.36
C ALA A 288 2.07 18.80 8.01
N CYS A 289 0.95 18.89 7.28
CA CYS A 289 -0.28 19.48 7.81
C CYS A 289 -0.92 18.66 8.93
N VAL A 290 -0.98 17.33 8.78
CA VAL A 290 -1.57 16.44 9.80
C VAL A 290 -0.72 16.41 11.06
N LEU A 291 0.61 16.44 10.94
CA LEU A 291 1.48 16.55 12.12
C LEU A 291 1.27 17.88 12.85
N LYS A 292 1.10 18.98 12.11
CA LYS A 292 0.79 20.28 12.70
C LYS A 292 -0.59 20.30 13.38
N LEU A 293 -1.61 19.68 12.78
CA LEU A 293 -2.92 19.52 13.42
C LEU A 293 -2.83 18.65 14.68
N ALA A 294 -2.12 17.54 14.61
CA ALA A 294 -1.96 16.60 15.73
C ALA A 294 -1.16 17.17 16.91
N GLN A 295 -0.29 18.17 16.68
CA GLN A 295 0.41 18.88 17.76
C GLN A 295 -0.54 19.59 18.74
N CYS A 296 -1.76 19.93 18.32
CA CYS A 296 -2.77 20.52 19.20
C CYS A 296 -3.40 19.51 20.17
N TYR A 297 -3.25 18.20 19.90
CA TYR A 297 -3.96 17.13 20.61
C TYR A 297 -3.03 16.08 21.23
N VAL A 298 -1.72 16.11 20.91
CA VAL A 298 -0.79 15.02 21.23
C VAL A 298 0.56 15.56 21.70
N ASN A 299 1.14 14.93 22.73
CA ASN A 299 2.48 15.25 23.23
C ASN A 299 3.57 14.95 22.15
N PRO A 300 4.61 15.79 21.99
CA PRO A 300 5.66 15.62 20.98
C PRO A 300 6.34 14.23 20.93
N VAL A 301 6.44 13.51 22.05
CA VAL A 301 7.01 12.14 22.08
C VAL A 301 6.06 11.11 21.44
N GLN A 302 4.75 11.28 21.60
CA GLN A 302 3.74 10.44 20.96
C GLN A 302 3.58 10.78 19.46
N LEU A 303 3.81 12.03 19.08
CA LEU A 303 3.77 12.52 17.70
C LEU A 303 4.78 11.79 16.79
N GLN A 304 5.98 11.50 17.29
CA GLN A 304 7.04 10.82 16.55
C GLN A 304 6.66 9.35 16.22
N ASN A 305 5.97 8.68 17.15
CA ASN A 305 5.45 7.32 16.96
C ASN A 305 4.22 7.28 16.03
N LEU A 306 3.43 8.36 16.00
CA LEU A 306 2.27 8.52 15.13
C LEU A 306 2.66 8.86 13.69
N GLU A 307 3.77 9.58 13.47
CA GLU A 307 4.19 10.04 12.15
C GLU A 307 4.28 8.92 11.09
N SER A 308 4.85 7.78 11.47
CA SER A 308 4.94 6.62 10.56
C SER A 308 3.58 5.94 10.31
N LYS A 309 2.66 5.97 11.28
CA LYS A 309 1.29 5.44 11.13
C LYS A 309 0.45 6.38 10.26
N VAL A 310 0.55 7.68 10.50
CA VAL A 310 -0.08 8.75 9.71
C VAL A 310 0.35 8.60 8.27
N GLN A 311 1.65 8.51 7.99
CA GLN A 311 2.13 8.36 6.62
C GLN A 311 1.51 7.15 5.89
N LEU A 312 1.39 6.00 6.56
CA LEU A 312 0.80 4.80 5.94
C LEU A 312 -0.70 4.96 5.65
N ILE A 313 -1.44 5.59 6.56
CA ILE A 313 -2.87 5.88 6.38
C ILE A 313 -3.06 6.86 5.23
N LEU A 314 -2.30 7.95 5.22
CA LEU A 314 -2.36 8.97 4.17
C LEU A 314 -1.98 8.38 2.80
N ASP A 315 -0.96 7.53 2.73
CA ASP A 315 -0.54 6.89 1.49
C ASP A 315 -1.63 5.97 0.92
N LYS A 316 -2.33 5.23 1.78
CA LYS A 316 -3.47 4.39 1.37
C LYS A 316 -4.63 5.23 0.85
N GLU A 317 -4.98 6.31 1.54
CA GLU A 317 -6.08 7.20 1.15
C GLU A 317 -5.79 7.90 -0.18
N ILE A 318 -4.60 8.47 -0.31
CA ILE A 318 -4.14 9.11 -1.56
C ILE A 318 -4.10 8.07 -2.69
N SER A 319 -3.53 6.89 -2.47
CA SER A 319 -3.49 5.83 -3.48
C SER A 319 -4.88 5.41 -3.93
N THR A 320 -5.85 5.36 -3.01
CA THR A 320 -7.25 5.07 -3.33
C THR A 320 -7.84 6.14 -4.24
N GLU A 321 -7.59 7.42 -3.96
CA GLU A 321 -8.06 8.53 -4.79
C GLU A 321 -7.38 8.54 -6.18
N ILE A 322 -6.07 8.26 -6.24
CA ILE A 322 -5.35 8.11 -7.51
C ILE A 322 -5.91 6.95 -8.35
N GLU A 323 -6.20 5.80 -7.74
CA GLU A 323 -6.76 4.65 -8.44
C GLU A 323 -8.20 4.89 -8.90
N LYS A 324 -9.02 5.65 -8.15
CA LYS A 324 -10.34 6.11 -8.64
C LYS A 324 -10.20 6.93 -9.92
N ALA A 325 -9.35 7.96 -9.91
CA ALA A 325 -9.12 8.82 -11.08
C ALA A 325 -8.52 8.05 -12.28
N LYS A 326 -7.75 6.99 -12.02
CA LYS A 326 -7.26 6.09 -13.06
C LYS A 326 -8.37 5.23 -13.64
N LYS A 327 -9.22 4.61 -12.80
CA LYS A 327 -10.37 3.83 -13.26
C LYS A 327 -11.33 4.68 -14.10
N GLU A 328 -11.62 5.91 -13.67
CA GLU A 328 -12.45 6.85 -14.43
C GLU A 328 -11.88 7.10 -15.84
N SER A 329 -10.57 7.26 -15.97
CA SER A 329 -9.93 7.43 -17.29
C SER A 329 -10.05 6.25 -18.24
N HIS A 330 -10.47 5.07 -17.76
CA HIS A 330 -10.67 3.87 -18.56
C HIS A 330 -12.14 3.58 -18.90
N ILE A 331 -13.11 4.18 -18.21
CA ILE A 331 -14.54 3.77 -18.29
C ILE A 331 -15.30 4.37 -19.50
N GLY A 332 -14.69 5.26 -20.29
CA GLY A 332 -15.13 5.54 -21.66
C GLY A 332 -16.20 6.63 -21.84
N HIS A 333 -15.89 7.52 -22.80
CA HIS A 333 -16.68 8.50 -23.58
C HIS A 333 -17.68 9.47 -22.91
N ASN A 334 -17.44 10.78 -23.11
CA ASN A 334 -18.35 11.90 -22.86
C ASN A 334 -18.91 12.01 -21.43
N ARG A 335 -18.12 11.63 -20.44
CA ARG A 335 -18.44 11.90 -19.03
C ARG A 335 -17.38 12.80 -18.43
N VAL A 336 -17.82 13.86 -17.76
CA VAL A 336 -16.97 14.67 -16.90
C VAL A 336 -16.41 13.74 -15.82
N MET A 337 -15.10 13.83 -15.58
CA MET A 337 -14.43 13.03 -14.55
C MET A 337 -14.86 13.55 -13.18
N ASN A 338 -15.41 12.68 -12.33
CA ASN A 338 -16.00 13.07 -11.05
C ASN A 338 -15.09 12.80 -9.85
N SER A 339 -13.94 12.15 -10.04
CA SER A 339 -12.94 11.98 -8.99
C SER A 339 -12.49 13.35 -8.48
N GLN A 340 -12.23 13.42 -7.18
CA GLN A 340 -11.80 14.63 -6.50
C GLN A 340 -10.51 15.14 -7.13
N LEU A 341 -9.60 14.25 -7.54
CA LEU A 341 -8.42 14.63 -8.29
C LEU A 341 -8.75 15.29 -9.63
N ALA A 342 -9.65 14.71 -10.42
CA ALA A 342 -9.96 15.25 -11.74
C ALA A 342 -10.71 16.58 -11.66
N ALA A 343 -11.64 16.72 -10.71
CA ALA A 343 -12.29 17.99 -10.39
C ALA A 343 -11.27 19.05 -9.98
N THR A 344 -10.31 18.70 -9.12
CA THR A 344 -9.24 19.61 -8.68
C THR A 344 -8.34 20.04 -9.83
N ILE A 345 -7.97 19.12 -10.73
CA ILE A 345 -7.24 19.45 -11.97
C ILE A 345 -8.06 20.40 -12.83
N CYS A 346 -9.35 20.13 -13.02
CA CYS A 346 -10.21 20.97 -13.84
C CYS A 346 -10.37 22.38 -13.26
N ASN A 347 -10.65 22.50 -11.97
CA ASN A 347 -10.77 23.78 -11.27
C ASN A 347 -9.48 24.60 -11.42
N HIS A 348 -8.32 23.99 -11.22
CA HIS A 348 -7.04 24.67 -11.42
C HIS A 348 -6.86 25.20 -12.84
N LEU A 349 -7.24 24.42 -13.85
CA LEU A 349 -7.13 24.81 -15.26
C LEU A 349 -8.12 25.92 -15.63
N ASN A 350 -9.31 25.94 -15.03
CA ASN A 350 -10.31 26.98 -15.24
C ASN A 350 -9.86 28.31 -14.63
N SER A 351 -9.37 28.31 -13.38
CA SER A 351 -8.83 29.52 -12.74
C SER A 351 -7.65 30.13 -13.52
N GLN A 352 -6.76 29.30 -14.08
CA GLN A 352 -5.68 29.80 -14.94
C GLN A 352 -6.15 30.37 -16.29
N LYS A 353 -7.34 29.97 -16.76
CA LYS A 353 -7.93 30.49 -17.99
C LYS A 353 -8.52 31.88 -17.75
N GLU A 354 -9.19 32.06 -16.61
CA GLU A 354 -9.74 33.34 -16.17
C GLU A 354 -8.65 34.36 -15.87
N GLU A 355 -7.51 33.96 -15.31
CA GLU A 355 -6.35 34.86 -15.10
C GLU A 355 -5.63 35.28 -16.40
N ARG A 356 -5.93 34.64 -17.54
CA ARG A 356 -5.26 34.89 -18.84
C ARG A 356 -6.18 35.48 -19.90
N ALA A 357 -7.50 35.51 -19.65
CA ALA A 357 -8.50 36.17 -20.49
C ALA A 357 -8.62 37.63 -20.04
#